data_AF-A0A852PSQ6-F1
#
_entry.id   AF-A0A852PSQ6-F1
#
_cell.length_a   1.000
_cell.length_b   1.000
_cell.length_c   1.000
_cell.angle_alpha   90.00
_cell.angle_beta   90.00
_cell.angle_gamma   90.00
#
_symmetry.space_group_name_H-M   'P 1'
#
loop_
_entity.id
_entity.type
_entity.pdbx_description
1 polymer ?
#
loop_
_entity_poly.entity_id
_entity_poly.type
_entity_poly.pdbx_seq_one_letter_code
_entity_poly.pdbx_strand_id
1 'polypeptide(L)'
;RKKGIILNISSASGMYPTPLLTLYSATKAFVDYFSRGLHAEYKSKGIIVQSVLPYYVATKMSKIRKPTLDKPSPETYVRAALGTVGLQSRTNGCLPHALIGWVFSLLPTSTASNLIMKTNKQIRARYFKKMKEK
;
A
#
# COMPACT_ATOMS: atom_id res chain seq x y z
N ARG A 1 -22.97 23.37 2.86
CA ARG A 1 -22.13 22.27 2.33
C ARG A 1 -21.13 21.85 3.42
N LYS A 2 -21.21 20.63 4.00
CA LYS A 2 -20.32 20.14 5.10
C LYS A 2 -20.02 18.63 4.99
N LYS A 3 -19.91 18.08 3.78
CA LYS A 3 -19.60 16.66 3.55
C LYS A 3 -18.57 16.55 2.43
N GLY A 4 -17.60 15.66 2.57
CA GLY A 4 -16.54 15.46 1.59
C GLY A 4 -15.75 14.18 1.87
N ILE A 5 -15.06 13.68 0.86
CA ILE A 5 -14.25 12.46 0.92
C ILE A 5 -12.85 12.79 0.39
N ILE A 6 -11.83 12.44 1.17
CA ILE A 6 -10.42 12.52 0.80
C ILE A 6 -9.84 11.11 0.89
N LEU A 7 -9.37 10.60 -0.25
CA LEU A 7 -8.68 9.30 -0.32
C LEU A 7 -7.20 9.54 -0.56
N ASN A 8 -6.39 9.26 0.44
CA ASN A 8 -4.94 9.42 0.36
C ASN A 8 -4.28 8.08 0.06
N ILE A 9 -3.52 8.02 -1.05
CA ILE A 9 -2.87 6.80 -1.50
C ILE A 9 -1.47 6.68 -0.89
N SER A 10 -1.40 5.91 0.19
CA SER A 10 -0.16 5.47 0.82
C SER A 10 0.38 4.21 0.09
N SER A 11 0.91 3.24 0.82
CA SER A 11 1.40 1.94 0.34
C SER A 11 1.53 0.98 1.51
N ALA A 12 1.42 -0.31 1.24
CA ALA A 12 1.78 -1.35 2.21
C ALA A 12 3.25 -1.23 2.69
N SER A 13 4.15 -0.64 1.88
CA SER A 13 5.53 -0.36 2.31
C SER A 13 5.62 0.73 3.40
N GLY A 14 4.56 1.53 3.60
CA GLY A 14 4.46 2.48 4.71
C GLY A 14 4.03 1.84 6.03
N MET A 15 3.64 0.56 6.03
CA MET A 15 3.24 -0.15 7.24
C MET A 15 4.44 -0.60 8.08
N TYR A 16 5.61 -0.78 7.46
CA TYR A 16 6.83 -1.29 8.09
C TYR A 16 8.07 -0.68 7.41
N PRO A 17 9.22 -0.59 8.11
CA PRO A 17 10.47 -0.22 7.45
C PRO A 17 10.77 -1.15 6.27
N THR A 18 11.00 -0.58 5.08
CA THR A 18 11.22 -1.34 3.84
C THR A 18 12.63 -1.11 3.30
N PRO A 19 13.63 -1.94 3.68
CA PRO A 19 15.01 -1.77 3.21
C PRO A 19 15.13 -1.75 1.69
N LEU A 20 16.07 -0.97 1.15
CA LEU A 20 16.23 -0.66 -0.28
C LEU A 20 15.09 0.15 -0.92
N LEU A 21 14.05 0.49 -0.15
CA LEU A 21 13.00 1.45 -0.50
C LEU A 21 12.75 2.43 0.68
N THR A 22 13.74 2.65 1.54
CA THR A 22 13.59 3.34 2.83
C THR A 22 12.92 4.70 2.71
N LEU A 23 13.40 5.55 1.79
CA LEU A 23 12.83 6.88 1.57
C LEU A 23 11.37 6.80 1.09
N TYR A 24 11.09 5.88 0.17
CA TYR A 24 9.73 5.65 -0.31
C TYR A 24 8.83 5.17 0.84
N SER A 25 9.25 4.18 1.63
CA SER A 25 8.47 3.71 2.78
C SER A 25 8.23 4.81 3.81
N ALA A 26 9.21 5.67 4.10
CA ALA A 26 9.06 6.77 5.05
C ALA A 26 8.00 7.78 4.60
N THR A 27 8.02 8.17 3.32
CA THR A 27 7.00 9.09 2.77
C THR A 27 5.60 8.47 2.80
N LYS A 28 5.48 7.16 2.54
CA LYS A 28 4.19 6.46 2.60
C LYS A 28 3.69 6.27 4.04
N ALA A 29 4.58 6.03 5.00
CA ALA A 29 4.24 6.03 6.42
C ALA A 29 3.70 7.41 6.85
N PHE A 30 4.36 8.50 6.44
CA PHE A 30 3.86 9.87 6.68
C PHE A 30 2.44 10.05 6.15
N VAL A 31 2.16 9.66 4.90
CA VAL A 31 0.81 9.76 4.32
C VAL A 31 -0.21 8.96 5.13
N ASP A 32 0.13 7.77 5.62
CA ASP A 32 -0.77 6.97 6.48
C ASP A 32 -1.08 7.67 7.80
N TYR A 33 -0.05 8.10 8.54
CA TYR A 33 -0.24 8.80 9.81
C TYR A 33 -0.99 10.12 9.65
N PHE A 34 -0.61 10.92 8.65
CA PHE A 34 -1.27 12.20 8.35
C PHE A 34 -2.76 12.01 8.04
N SER A 35 -3.09 11.02 7.22
CA SER A 35 -4.49 10.73 6.86
C SER A 35 -5.33 10.30 8.06
N ARG A 36 -4.75 9.48 8.95
CA ARG A 36 -5.42 9.02 10.17
C ARG A 36 -5.65 10.16 11.17
N GLY A 37 -4.65 11.04 11.33
CA GLY A 37 -4.78 12.26 12.14
C GLY A 37 -5.91 13.16 11.63
N LEU A 38 -5.88 13.51 10.34
CA LEU A 38 -6.95 14.31 9.71
C LEU A 38 -8.33 13.67 9.81
N HIS A 39 -8.42 12.34 9.64
CA HIS A 39 -9.71 11.67 9.82
C HIS A 39 -10.25 11.87 11.24
N ALA A 40 -9.41 11.73 12.26
CA ALA A 40 -9.82 11.92 13.65
C ALA A 40 -10.27 13.36 13.93
N GLU A 41 -9.56 14.35 13.37
CA GLU A 41 -9.85 15.78 13.53
C GLU A 41 -11.13 16.25 12.82
N TYR A 42 -11.46 15.64 11.66
CA TYR A 42 -12.53 16.12 10.79
C TYR A 42 -13.74 15.18 10.66
N LYS A 43 -13.72 13.97 11.25
CA LYS A 43 -14.86 13.03 11.17
C LYS A 43 -16.17 13.61 11.71
N SER A 44 -16.13 14.37 12.81
CA SER A 44 -17.31 15.01 13.41
C SER A 44 -17.90 16.12 12.53
N LYS A 45 -17.09 16.65 11.60
CA LYS A 45 -17.48 17.67 10.62
C LYS A 45 -18.05 17.06 9.34
N GLY A 46 -18.23 15.73 9.28
CA GLY A 46 -18.77 15.03 8.12
C GLY A 46 -17.77 14.82 6.97
N ILE A 47 -16.47 14.97 7.24
CA ILE A 47 -15.41 14.74 6.24
C ILE A 47 -14.78 13.37 6.49
N ILE A 48 -14.81 12.53 5.46
CA ILE A 48 -14.15 11.22 5.47
C ILE A 48 -12.74 11.42 4.93
N VAL A 49 -11.74 11.01 5.70
CA VAL A 49 -10.36 10.92 5.23
C VAL A 49 -9.96 9.47 5.39
N GLN A 50 -9.58 8.82 4.29
CA GLN A 50 -9.22 7.41 4.29
C GLN A 50 -7.80 7.25 3.75
N SER A 51 -6.97 6.51 4.50
CA SER A 51 -5.67 6.05 4.01
C SER A 51 -5.83 4.72 3.29
N VAL A 52 -5.40 4.66 2.04
CA VAL A 52 -5.36 3.44 1.24
C VAL A 52 -3.92 2.98 1.11
N LEU A 53 -3.63 1.74 1.51
CA LEU A 53 -2.29 1.14 1.55
C LEU A 53 -2.21 -0.08 0.61
N PRO A 54 -2.15 0.13 -0.72
CA PRO A 54 -2.08 -0.96 -1.67
C PRO A 54 -0.80 -1.80 -1.49
N TYR A 55 -0.92 -3.11 -1.69
CA TYR A 55 0.19 -3.92 -2.18
C TYR A 55 0.29 -3.75 -3.71
N TYR A 56 1.02 -4.64 -4.39
CA TYR A 56 1.19 -4.54 -5.85
C TYR A 56 -0.15 -4.57 -6.59
N VAL A 57 -0.32 -3.62 -7.52
CA VAL A 57 -1.43 -3.55 -8.48
C VAL A 57 -0.82 -3.60 -9.89
N ALA A 58 -1.42 -4.35 -10.81
CA ALA A 58 -0.90 -4.59 -12.15
C ALA A 58 -0.94 -3.33 -13.03
N THR A 59 0.04 -2.45 -12.85
CA THR A 59 0.17 -1.13 -13.50
C THR A 59 1.49 -1.01 -14.27
N LYS A 60 1.57 -0.03 -15.17
CA LYS A 60 2.83 0.34 -15.85
C LYS A 60 3.96 0.65 -14.85
N MET A 61 3.66 1.35 -13.75
CA MET A 61 4.62 1.68 -12.69
C MET A 61 5.21 0.42 -12.05
N SER A 62 4.37 -0.55 -11.73
CA SER A 62 4.80 -1.82 -11.11
C SER A 62 5.53 -2.77 -12.07
N LYS A 63 5.47 -2.52 -13.38
CA LYS A 63 5.97 -3.39 -14.46
C LYS A 63 5.36 -4.80 -14.47
N ILE A 64 4.21 -4.99 -13.81
CA ILE A 64 3.44 -6.23 -13.83
C ILE A 64 2.49 -6.20 -15.04
N ARG A 65 2.60 -7.19 -15.92
CA ARG A 65 1.83 -7.25 -17.18
C ARG A 65 0.52 -8.02 -17.05
N LYS A 66 0.50 -9.08 -16.25
CA LYS A 66 -0.66 -9.97 -16.10
C LYS A 66 -1.21 -9.81 -14.68
N PRO A 67 -2.48 -9.41 -14.52
CA PRO A 67 -3.14 -9.41 -13.23
C PRO A 67 -3.18 -10.81 -12.61
N THR A 68 -3.06 -10.88 -11.28
CA THR A 68 -3.27 -12.09 -10.48
C THR A 68 -4.17 -11.75 -9.29
N LEU A 69 -4.61 -12.74 -8.52
CA LEU A 69 -5.48 -12.53 -7.35
C LEU A 69 -4.86 -11.52 -6.35
N ASP A 70 -3.57 -11.67 -6.06
CA ASP A 70 -2.80 -10.80 -5.17
C ASP A 70 -2.27 -9.53 -5.85
N LYS A 71 -2.34 -9.44 -7.18
CA LYS A 71 -1.91 -8.30 -7.99
C LYS A 71 -3.03 -7.92 -8.97
N PRO A 72 -4.16 -7.40 -8.48
CA PRO A 72 -5.34 -7.15 -9.29
C PRO A 72 -5.08 -6.12 -10.40
N SER A 73 -5.96 -6.08 -11.40
CA SER A 73 -5.98 -4.98 -12.37
C SER A 73 -6.31 -3.65 -11.67
N PRO A 74 -5.94 -2.50 -12.23
CA PRO A 74 -6.27 -1.20 -11.65
C PRO A 74 -7.77 -1.01 -11.44
N GLU A 75 -8.59 -1.44 -12.40
CA GLU A 75 -10.05 -1.30 -12.38
C GLU A 75 -10.65 -2.16 -11.27
N THR A 76 -10.16 -3.40 -11.15
CA THR A 76 -10.58 -4.34 -10.10
C THR A 76 -10.21 -3.81 -8.72
N TYR A 77 -8.99 -3.29 -8.58
CA TYR A 77 -8.49 -2.72 -7.34
C TYR A 77 -9.28 -1.47 -6.93
N VAL A 78 -9.52 -0.53 -7.86
CA VAL A 78 -10.27 0.69 -7.60
C VAL A 78 -11.71 0.37 -7.21
N ARG A 79 -12.37 -0.56 -7.91
CA ARG A 79 -13.73 -0.99 -7.56
C ARG A 79 -13.80 -1.53 -6.13
N ALA A 80 -12.87 -2.40 -5.75
CA ALA A 80 -12.80 -2.94 -4.40
C ALA A 80 -12.49 -1.83 -3.37
N ALA A 81 -11.54 -0.94 -3.67
CA ALA A 81 -11.09 0.10 -2.75
C ALA A 81 -12.20 1.12 -2.47
N LEU A 82 -12.94 1.53 -3.50
CA LEU A 82 -14.10 2.42 -3.35
C LEU A 82 -15.20 1.79 -2.48
N GLY A 83 -15.34 0.46 -2.50
CA GLY A 83 -16.25 -0.27 -1.61
C GLY A 83 -15.90 -0.18 -0.12
N THR A 84 -14.69 0.26 0.22
CA THR A 84 -14.25 0.43 1.63
C THR A 84 -14.51 1.84 2.18
N VAL A 85 -14.87 2.79 1.33
CA VAL A 85 -15.01 4.20 1.70
C VAL A 85 -16.13 4.35 2.73
N GLY A 86 -15.80 5.00 3.85
CA GLY A 86 -16.74 5.20 4.97
C GLY A 86 -16.90 3.99 5.90
N LEU A 87 -16.38 2.80 5.53
CA LEU A 87 -16.37 1.62 6.41
C LEU A 87 -15.14 1.61 7.31
N GLN A 88 -14.01 2.09 6.81
CA GLN A 88 -12.73 2.06 7.51
C GLN A 88 -11.93 3.34 7.22
N SER A 89 -11.18 3.86 8.19
CA SER A 89 -10.29 5.01 7.98
C SER A 89 -8.93 4.61 7.38
N ARG A 90 -8.59 3.32 7.44
CA ARG A 90 -7.35 2.74 6.94
C ARG A 90 -7.65 1.39 6.29
N THR A 91 -7.20 1.17 5.07
CA THR A 91 -7.53 -0.04 4.29
C THR A 91 -6.40 -0.43 3.35
N ASN A 92 -6.31 -1.72 3.00
CA ASN A 92 -5.46 -2.21 1.92
C ASN A 92 -6.19 -2.25 0.56
N GLY A 93 -7.42 -1.74 0.48
CA GLY A 93 -8.18 -1.53 -0.76
C GLY A 93 -8.86 -2.78 -1.33
N CYS A 94 -8.32 -3.99 -1.14
CA CYS A 94 -9.01 -5.22 -1.53
C CYS A 94 -8.74 -6.37 -0.56
N LEU A 95 -9.61 -7.39 -0.59
CA LEU A 95 -9.57 -8.51 0.35
C LEU A 95 -8.26 -9.32 0.29
N PRO A 96 -7.70 -9.70 -0.88
CA PRO A 96 -6.40 -10.36 -0.94
C PRO A 96 -5.28 -9.53 -0.29
N HIS A 97 -5.27 -8.22 -0.53
CA HIS A 97 -4.28 -7.31 0.07
C HIS A 97 -4.47 -7.18 1.59
N ALA A 98 -5.71 -7.15 2.07
CA ALA A 98 -6.00 -7.13 3.51
C ALA A 98 -5.54 -8.42 4.21
N LEU A 99 -5.75 -9.59 3.59
CA LEU A 99 -5.25 -10.87 4.10
C LEU A 99 -3.72 -10.91 4.17
N ILE A 100 -3.03 -10.44 3.11
CA ILE A 100 -1.56 -10.32 3.11
C ILE A 100 -1.12 -9.39 4.25
N GLY A 101 -1.76 -8.22 4.38
CA GLY A 101 -1.48 -7.27 5.46
C GLY A 101 -1.64 -7.86 6.85
N TRP A 102 -2.72 -8.60 7.07
CA TRP A 102 -2.98 -9.30 8.32
C TRP A 102 -1.91 -10.35 8.62
N VAL A 103 -1.58 -11.24 7.68
CA VAL A 103 -0.51 -12.24 7.87
C VAL A 103 0.82 -11.56 8.16
N PHE A 104 1.14 -10.47 7.45
CA PHE A 104 2.39 -9.74 7.66
C PHE A 104 2.45 -9.06 9.03
N SER A 105 1.30 -8.66 9.58
CA SER A 105 1.22 -8.07 10.92
C SER A 105 1.49 -9.06 12.06
N LEU A 106 1.42 -10.37 11.78
CA LEU A 106 1.77 -11.42 12.73
C LEU A 106 3.28 -11.68 12.81
N LEU A 107 4.06 -11.16 11.86
CA LEU A 107 5.51 -11.37 11.82
C LEU A 107 6.23 -10.39 12.75
N PRO A 108 7.22 -10.84 13.55
CA PRO A 108 8.13 -9.94 14.23
C PRO A 108 8.84 -9.00 13.25
N THR A 109 9.08 -7.75 13.65
CA THR A 109 9.68 -6.71 12.80
C THR A 109 11.00 -7.16 12.16
N SER A 110 11.87 -7.84 12.92
CA SER A 110 13.14 -8.35 12.39
C SER A 110 12.94 -9.36 11.26
N THR A 111 11.98 -10.28 11.42
CA THR A 111 11.64 -11.28 10.41
C THR A 111 11.06 -10.63 9.16
N ALA A 112 10.13 -9.69 9.33
CA ALA A 112 9.55 -8.91 8.24
C ALA A 112 10.63 -8.11 7.48
N SER A 113 11.50 -7.39 8.18
CA SER A 113 12.59 -6.61 7.58
C SER A 113 13.59 -7.49 6.82
N ASN A 114 13.95 -8.67 7.37
CA ASN A 114 14.84 -9.62 6.71
C ASN A 114 14.21 -10.19 5.42
N LEU A 115 12.93 -10.56 5.46
CA LEU A 115 12.19 -11.05 4.29
C LEU A 115 12.10 -9.97 3.20
N ILE A 116 11.79 -8.73 3.58
CA ILE A 116 11.73 -7.59 2.65
C ILE A 116 13.12 -7.33 2.05
N MET A 117 14.17 -7.29 2.86
CA MET A 117 15.55 -7.10 2.38
C MET A 117 15.92 -8.16 1.34
N LYS A 118 15.66 -9.45 1.63
CA LYS A 118 15.92 -10.56 0.71
C LYS A 118 15.15 -10.37 -0.60
N THR A 119 13.87 -10.06 -0.53
CA THR A 119 13.00 -9.85 -1.69
C THR A 119 13.48 -8.66 -2.54
N ASN A 120 13.76 -7.51 -1.93
CA ASN A 120 14.20 -6.32 -2.65
C ASN A 120 15.59 -6.49 -3.27
N LYS A 121 16.51 -7.23 -2.62
CA LYS A 121 17.79 -7.61 -3.23
C LYS A 121 17.58 -8.44 -4.50
N GLN A 122 16.67 -9.41 -4.47
CA GLN A 122 16.34 -10.23 -5.65
C GLN A 122 15.73 -9.39 -6.78
N ILE A 123 14.79 -8.49 -6.46
CA ILE A 123 14.19 -7.58 -7.45
C ILE A 123 15.28 -6.71 -8.08
N ARG A 124 16.15 -6.11 -7.27
CA ARG A 124 17.26 -5.26 -7.73
C ARG A 124 18.26 -6.03 -8.58
N ALA A 125 18.62 -7.25 -8.18
CA ALA A 125 19.52 -8.13 -8.95
C ALA A 125 18.92 -8.48 -10.32
N ARG A 126 17.63 -8.86 -10.37
CA ARG A 126 16.92 -9.11 -11.64
C ARG A 126 16.86 -7.87 -12.53
N TYR A 127 16.66 -6.70 -11.96
CA TYR A 127 16.67 -5.44 -12.70
C TYR A 127 18.04 -5.17 -13.32
N PHE A 128 19.13 -5.26 -12.55
CA PHE A 128 20.48 -5.05 -13.08
C PHE A 128 20.90 -6.10 -14.10
N LYS A 129 20.49 -7.36 -13.94
CA LYS A 129 20.73 -8.40 -14.96
C LYS A 129 20.11 -8.00 -16.31
N LYS A 130 18.84 -7.60 -16.31
CA LYS A 130 18.14 -7.12 -17.52
C LYS A 130 18.72 -5.84 -18.13
N MET A 131 19.37 -5.01 -17.32
CA MET A 131 20.04 -3.79 -17.80
C MET A 131 21.37 -4.09 -18.48
N LYS A 132 22.05 -5.19 -18.13
CA LYS A 132 23.30 -5.63 -18.78
C LYS A 132 23.05 -6.40 -20.09
N GLU A 133 21.88 -7.01 -20.22
CA GLU A 133 21.44 -7.75 -21.41
C GLU A 133 20.88 -6.83 -22.52
N LYS A 134 20.81 -5.52 -22.26
CA LYS A 134 20.37 -4.48 -23.19
C LYS A 134 21.54 -3.64 -23.63
#